data_AF-A0A5J4R7E1-F1
#
_entry.id   AF-A0A5J4R7E1-F1
#
_cell.length_a   1.000
_cell.length_b   1.000
_cell.length_c   1.000
_cell.angle_alpha   90.00
_cell.angle_beta   90.00
_cell.angle_gamma   90.00
#
_symmetry.space_group_name_H-M   'P 1'
#
loop_
_entity.id
_entity.type
_entity.pdbx_description
1 polymer ?
#
loop_
_entity_poly.entity_id
_entity_poly.type
_entity_poly.pdbx_seq_one_letter_code
_entity_poly.pdbx_strand_id
1 'polypeptide(L)'
;MGQEKVEEKSNEITAIPKVLASLDLIDVVVSIDAIGTQTQIAEQIIDLGGHYFLSVKGNQQGLLDDMKHTFKVNKGIVFTDEIESNHGRIETRQCSILPVKDYLLEENLQAWKQVATLIKIQANREIKGVLHQQTRYYISDEEVPQPAYYNSLARGHWGIENHLHWHLDVTFKEDDCRARVGNAPLNLSTMRKFALQLLSNMKDKHSLKKRQYKAALDIGYMKKILKF
;
A
#
# COMPACT_ATOMS: atom_id res chain seq x y z
N MET A 1 12.25 7.03 0.62
CA MET A 1 12.08 5.66 1.14
C MET A 1 12.87 5.58 2.43
N GLY A 2 12.20 5.55 3.58
CA GLY A 2 12.80 5.20 4.87
C GLY A 2 12.63 3.70 5.11
N GLN A 3 13.67 3.01 5.57
CA GLN A 3 13.62 1.61 5.97
C GLN A 3 14.42 1.46 7.27
N GLU A 4 13.84 0.79 8.27
CA GLU A 4 14.54 0.49 9.51
C GLU A 4 14.46 -1.01 9.81
N LYS A 5 15.58 -1.55 10.32
CA LYS A 5 15.68 -2.95 10.74
C LYS A 5 14.85 -3.17 12.00
N VAL A 6 13.97 -4.14 11.90
CA VAL A 6 13.22 -4.74 13.01
C VAL A 6 14.17 -5.72 13.75
N GLU A 7 14.30 -5.63 15.08
CA GLU A 7 15.08 -6.62 15.86
C GLU A 7 14.36 -7.98 15.90
N GLU A 8 15.06 -9.09 16.13
CA GLU A 8 14.58 -10.49 15.94
C GLU A 8 13.27 -10.90 16.66
N LYS A 9 12.69 -10.02 17.49
CA LYS A 9 11.38 -10.19 18.14
C LYS A 9 10.42 -9.01 17.98
N SER A 10 10.77 -8.00 17.20
CA SER A 10 9.93 -6.83 17.00
C SER A 10 9.06 -7.05 15.75
N ASN A 11 7.80 -6.63 15.78
CA ASN A 11 6.88 -6.76 14.64
C ASN A 11 6.95 -5.49 13.79
N GLU A 12 6.50 -5.49 12.53
CA GLU A 12 6.44 -4.29 11.67
C GLU A 12 5.82 -3.07 12.40
N ILE A 13 4.85 -3.33 13.27
CA ILE A 13 4.21 -2.38 14.20
C ILE A 13 5.22 -1.54 15.00
N THR A 14 6.37 -2.09 15.37
CA THR A 14 7.40 -1.42 16.18
C THR A 14 8.43 -0.64 15.36
N ALA A 15 8.57 -0.94 14.07
CA ALA A 15 9.50 -0.23 13.18
C ALA A 15 8.84 0.95 12.46
N ILE A 16 7.54 0.85 12.16
CA ILE A 16 6.79 1.93 11.51
C ILE A 16 6.96 3.27 12.25
N PRO A 17 6.79 3.35 13.59
CA PRO A 17 6.95 4.61 14.31
C PRO A 17 8.31 5.27 14.12
N LYS A 18 9.37 4.48 14.10
CA LYS A 18 10.73 5.00 13.98
C LYS A 18 11.03 5.50 12.56
N VAL A 19 10.51 4.80 11.55
CA VAL A 19 10.58 5.25 10.16
C VAL A 19 9.82 6.56 9.99
N LEU A 20 8.60 6.68 10.53
CA LEU A 20 7.83 7.92 10.46
C LEU A 20 8.59 9.10 11.08
N ALA A 21 9.21 8.91 12.24
CA ALA A 21 10.00 9.94 12.92
C ALA A 21 11.25 10.39 12.12
N SER A 22 11.71 9.58 11.16
CA SER A 22 12.86 9.90 10.31
C SER A 22 12.49 10.63 9.01
N LEU A 23 11.21 10.79 8.72
CA LEU A 23 10.70 11.37 7.48
C LEU A 23 10.10 12.77 7.73
N ASP A 24 10.21 13.64 6.73
CA ASP A 24 9.43 14.87 6.69
C ASP A 24 8.04 14.53 6.15
N LEU A 25 7.02 14.64 7.01
CA LEU A 25 5.65 14.21 6.72
C LEU A 25 4.69 15.39 6.54
N ILE A 26 5.18 16.64 6.60
CA ILE A 26 4.33 17.83 6.52
C ILE A 26 3.55 17.82 5.20
N ASP A 27 2.22 17.88 5.31
CA ASP A 27 1.27 17.85 4.18
C ASP A 27 1.42 16.62 3.25
N VAL A 28 1.93 15.49 3.78
CA VAL A 28 2.08 14.23 3.03
C VAL A 28 1.06 13.20 3.50
N VAL A 29 0.41 12.52 2.55
CA VAL A 29 -0.46 11.38 2.83
C VAL A 29 0.37 10.10 2.97
N VAL A 30 0.33 9.53 4.17
CA VAL A 30 0.94 8.26 4.53
C VAL A 30 -0.10 7.15 4.38
N SER A 31 0.14 6.23 3.44
CA SER A 31 -0.65 5.00 3.34
C SER A 31 0.09 3.82 3.94
N ILE A 32 -0.60 3.03 4.76
CA ILE A 32 -0.04 1.86 5.44
C ILE A 32 -0.99 0.67 5.25
N ASP A 33 -0.38 -0.50 5.18
CA ASP A 33 -1.08 -1.77 5.07
C ASP A 33 -1.85 -2.08 6.37
N ALA A 34 -2.59 -3.19 6.37
CA ALA A 34 -3.47 -3.51 7.47
C ALA A 34 -2.70 -3.78 8.76
N ILE A 35 -1.49 -4.36 8.70
CA ILE A 35 -0.70 -4.68 9.89
C ILE A 35 -0.33 -3.40 10.64
N GLY A 36 0.03 -2.35 9.92
CA GLY A 36 0.36 -1.05 10.49
C GLY A 36 -0.84 -0.13 10.82
N THR A 37 -2.08 -0.56 10.54
CA THR A 37 -3.29 0.19 10.93
C THR A 37 -3.51 0.11 12.43
N GLN A 38 -2.84 1.01 13.16
CA GLN A 38 -2.88 1.16 14.62
C GLN A 38 -3.18 2.62 14.99
N THR A 39 -3.94 2.83 16.05
CA THR A 39 -4.33 4.18 16.51
C THR A 39 -3.13 5.05 16.86
N GLN A 40 -2.11 4.48 17.52
CA GLN A 40 -0.86 5.16 17.84
C GLN A 40 -0.07 5.62 16.61
N ILE A 41 -0.11 4.82 15.52
CA ILE A 41 0.56 5.16 14.27
C ILE A 41 -0.19 6.31 13.58
N ALA A 42 -1.52 6.24 13.53
CA ALA A 42 -2.34 7.34 13.01
C ALA A 42 -2.10 8.63 13.79
N GLU A 43 -2.05 8.56 15.11
CA GLU A 43 -1.74 9.69 15.97
C GLU A 43 -0.37 10.30 15.67
N GLN A 44 0.66 9.48 15.55
CA GLN A 44 2.00 9.96 15.24
C GLN A 44 2.07 10.65 13.87
N ILE A 45 1.37 10.13 12.85
CA ILE A 45 1.34 10.75 11.52
C ILE A 45 0.77 12.17 11.61
N ILE A 46 -0.35 12.33 12.32
CA ILE A 46 -0.99 13.63 12.56
C ILE A 46 -0.07 14.56 13.35
N ASP A 47 0.59 14.06 14.40
CA ASP A 47 1.50 14.87 15.22
C ASP A 47 2.73 15.34 14.47
N LEU A 48 3.14 14.61 13.43
CA LEU A 48 4.21 15.00 12.50
C LEU A 48 3.72 15.90 11.36
N GLY A 49 2.44 16.30 11.36
CA GLY A 49 1.84 17.19 10.36
C GLY A 49 1.48 16.52 9.04
N GLY A 50 1.44 15.19 9.01
CA GLY A 50 1.00 14.41 7.85
C GLY A 50 -0.47 13.99 7.94
N HIS A 51 -0.94 13.41 6.84
CA HIS A 51 -2.26 12.80 6.71
C HIS A 51 -2.14 11.30 6.60
N TYR A 52 -3.15 10.53 7.00
CA TYR A 52 -3.16 9.08 6.88
C TYR A 52 -4.27 8.57 5.96
N PHE A 53 -3.95 7.45 5.29
CA PHE A 53 -4.89 6.63 4.54
C PHE A 53 -4.62 5.15 4.87
N LEU A 54 -5.37 4.60 5.82
CA LEU A 54 -5.05 3.31 6.44
C LEU A 54 -6.04 2.22 6.04
N SER A 55 -5.53 1.04 5.71
CA SER A 55 -6.38 -0.08 5.30
C SER A 55 -6.96 -0.82 6.51
N VAL A 56 -8.27 -1.05 6.51
CA VAL A 56 -9.00 -1.70 7.60
C VAL A 56 -9.30 -3.16 7.21
N LYS A 57 -8.81 -4.12 8.01
CA LYS A 57 -9.06 -5.56 7.86
C LYS A 57 -9.40 -6.19 9.21
N GLY A 58 -9.28 -7.51 9.34
CA GLY A 58 -9.68 -8.26 10.54
C GLY A 58 -8.87 -7.96 11.80
N ASN A 59 -7.74 -7.25 11.70
CA ASN A 59 -7.00 -6.76 12.86
C ASN A 59 -7.69 -5.59 13.58
N GLN A 60 -8.68 -4.96 12.94
CA GLN A 60 -9.53 -3.91 13.51
C GLN A 60 -11.00 -4.32 13.34
N GLN A 61 -11.36 -5.47 13.92
CA GLN A 61 -12.62 -6.16 13.62
C GLN A 61 -13.87 -5.31 13.92
N GLY A 62 -13.90 -4.59 15.05
CA GLY A 62 -15.03 -3.71 15.41
C GLY A 62 -15.24 -2.60 14.37
N LEU A 63 -14.18 -1.87 14.04
CA LEU A 63 -14.21 -0.84 13.00
C LEU A 63 -14.61 -1.41 11.63
N LEU A 64 -14.07 -2.58 11.26
CA LEU A 64 -14.41 -3.21 9.99
C LEU A 64 -15.89 -3.56 9.90
N ASP A 65 -16.48 -4.07 10.98
CA ASP A 65 -17.89 -4.46 11.00
C ASP A 65 -18.81 -3.24 10.98
N ASP A 66 -18.45 -2.16 11.69
CA ASP A 66 -19.13 -0.86 11.59
C ASP A 66 -19.13 -0.35 10.15
N MET A 67 -17.96 -0.35 9.49
CA MET A 67 -17.83 0.09 8.10
C MET A 67 -18.67 -0.78 7.14
N LYS A 68 -18.66 -2.10 7.32
CA LYS A 68 -19.48 -3.01 6.50
C LYS A 68 -20.97 -2.72 6.67
N HIS A 69 -21.43 -2.50 7.91
CA HIS A 69 -22.82 -2.20 8.20
C HIS A 69 -23.21 -0.87 7.57
N THR A 70 -22.43 0.18 7.82
CA THR A 70 -22.62 1.52 7.27
C THR A 70 -22.72 1.50 5.75
N PHE A 71 -21.76 0.89 5.05
CA PHE A 71 -21.77 0.85 3.59
C PHE A 71 -22.83 -0.09 2.99
N LYS A 72 -23.52 -0.89 3.82
CA LYS A 72 -24.68 -1.68 3.40
C LYS A 72 -25.94 -0.82 3.38
N VAL A 73 -26.07 0.12 4.31
CA VAL A 73 -27.25 0.98 4.48
C VAL A 73 -27.13 2.27 3.67
N ASN A 74 -25.92 2.84 3.57
CA ASN A 74 -25.63 4.04 2.80
C ASN A 74 -24.49 3.80 1.81
N LYS A 75 -24.73 4.10 0.52
CA LYS A 75 -23.71 3.97 -0.53
C LYS A 75 -22.71 5.13 -0.54
N GLY A 76 -23.05 6.24 0.11
CA GLY A 76 -22.25 7.47 0.12
C GLY A 76 -22.09 8.12 -1.25
N ILE A 77 -21.07 8.95 -1.37
CA ILE A 77 -20.68 9.54 -2.66
C ILE A 77 -19.86 8.49 -3.40
N VAL A 78 -20.24 8.17 -4.64
CA VAL A 78 -19.64 7.08 -5.41
C VAL A 78 -18.92 7.61 -6.65
N PHE A 79 -17.73 7.10 -6.88
CA PHE A 79 -16.98 7.25 -8.12
C PHE A 79 -16.76 5.87 -8.75
N THR A 80 -16.88 5.76 -10.07
CA THR A 80 -16.60 4.52 -10.81
C THR A 80 -15.48 4.77 -11.81
N ASP A 81 -14.46 3.93 -11.77
CA ASP A 81 -13.31 3.90 -12.66
C ASP A 81 -13.35 2.57 -13.43
N GLU A 82 -13.50 2.63 -14.75
CA GLU A 82 -13.54 1.45 -15.61
C GLU A 82 -12.33 1.44 -16.52
N ILE A 83 -11.59 0.32 -16.48
CA ILE A 83 -10.41 0.11 -17.30
C ILE A 83 -10.61 -1.18 -18.08
N GLU A 84 -10.71 -1.03 -19.40
CA GLU A 84 -10.59 -2.14 -20.32
C GLU A 84 -9.12 -2.36 -20.65
N SER A 85 -8.63 -3.60 -20.47
CA SER A 85 -7.27 -3.97 -20.86
C SER A 85 -7.30 -4.95 -22.03
N ASN A 86 -6.32 -4.82 -22.92
CA ASN A 86 -6.09 -5.76 -24.01
C ASN A 86 -6.08 -7.21 -23.47
N HIS A 87 -6.68 -8.14 -24.23
CA HIS A 87 -6.97 -9.55 -23.90
C HIS A 87 -8.33 -9.83 -23.21
N GLY A 88 -9.33 -8.94 -23.35
CA GLY A 88 -10.70 -9.21 -22.92
C GLY A 88 -10.88 -9.21 -21.40
N ARG A 89 -10.06 -8.42 -20.70
CA ARG A 89 -10.20 -8.21 -19.25
C ARG A 89 -10.75 -6.80 -19.01
N ILE A 90 -11.93 -6.76 -18.42
CA ILE A 90 -12.56 -5.54 -17.91
C ILE A 90 -12.34 -5.49 -16.40
N GLU A 91 -11.74 -4.41 -15.93
CA GLU A 91 -11.61 -4.10 -14.50
C GLU A 91 -12.41 -2.84 -14.17
N THR A 92 -13.46 -3.00 -13.35
CA THR A 92 -14.25 -1.89 -12.84
C THR A 92 -13.95 -1.71 -11.36
N ARG A 93 -13.69 -0.48 -10.93
CA ARG A 93 -13.48 -0.12 -9.52
C ARG A 93 -14.47 0.95 -9.10
N GLN A 94 -15.16 0.71 -8.01
CA GLN A 94 -16.06 1.68 -7.39
C GLN A 94 -15.47 2.12 -6.06
N CYS A 95 -15.31 3.43 -5.90
CA CYS A 95 -14.92 4.06 -4.66
C CYS A 95 -16.13 4.78 -4.06
N SER A 96 -16.53 4.35 -2.87
CA SER A 96 -17.58 4.98 -2.06
C SER A 96 -16.96 5.65 -0.85
N ILE A 97 -17.40 6.87 -0.53
CA ILE A 97 -16.98 7.59 0.67
C ILE A 97 -18.16 8.05 1.52
N LEU A 98 -17.94 8.10 2.83
CA LEU A 98 -18.88 8.64 3.82
C LEU A 98 -18.11 9.41 4.91
N PRO A 99 -18.65 10.52 5.43
CA PRO A 99 -18.07 11.20 6.60
C PRO A 99 -18.20 10.30 7.84
N VAL A 100 -17.28 10.37 8.81
CA VAL A 100 -17.35 9.46 9.98
C VAL A 100 -18.44 9.80 10.99
N LYS A 101 -18.77 11.09 11.14
CA LYS A 101 -19.54 11.64 12.30
C LYS A 101 -20.91 11.00 12.48
N ASP A 102 -21.52 10.51 11.41
CA ASP A 102 -22.87 9.93 11.43
C ASP A 102 -22.88 8.39 11.41
N TYR A 103 -21.70 7.75 11.30
CA TYR A 103 -21.63 6.34 10.92
C TYR A 103 -20.64 5.48 11.71
N LEU A 104 -19.79 6.07 12.55
CA LEU A 104 -18.96 5.32 13.48
C LEU A 104 -19.51 5.44 14.90
N LEU A 105 -19.35 4.37 15.67
CA LEU A 105 -19.57 4.41 17.12
C LEU A 105 -18.62 5.42 17.77
N GLU A 106 -19.07 6.08 18.84
CA GLU A 106 -18.27 7.08 19.57
C GLU A 106 -16.91 6.54 20.00
N GLU A 107 -16.84 5.27 20.42
CA GLU A 107 -15.60 4.59 20.80
C GLU A 107 -14.59 4.60 19.65
N ASN A 108 -15.04 4.30 18.42
CA ASN A 108 -14.18 4.31 17.23
C ASN A 108 -13.83 5.74 16.80
N LEU A 109 -14.75 6.70 16.94
CA LEU A 109 -14.46 8.12 16.65
C LEU A 109 -13.38 8.68 17.59
N GLN A 110 -13.41 8.31 18.87
CA GLN A 110 -12.43 8.76 19.86
C GLN A 110 -11.08 8.05 19.72
N ALA A 111 -11.08 6.78 19.30
CA ALA A 111 -9.86 6.00 19.16
C ALA A 111 -8.96 6.47 18.01
N TRP A 112 -9.54 7.00 16.92
CA TRP A 112 -8.80 7.41 15.73
C TRP A 112 -8.69 8.94 15.64
N LYS A 113 -7.51 9.46 15.99
CA LYS A 113 -7.21 10.89 16.01
C LYS A 113 -7.54 11.55 14.66
N GLN A 114 -8.47 12.51 14.69
CA GLN A 114 -8.90 13.30 13.53
C GLN A 114 -9.49 12.48 12.36
N VAL A 115 -9.95 11.24 12.58
CA VAL A 115 -10.62 10.48 11.52
C VAL A 115 -11.80 11.27 10.97
N ALA A 116 -11.91 11.37 9.64
CA ALA A 116 -12.91 12.19 8.98
C ALA A 116 -13.70 11.41 7.91
N THR A 117 -13.03 10.50 7.17
CA THR A 117 -13.64 9.82 6.03
C THR A 117 -13.53 8.30 6.13
N LEU A 118 -14.66 7.60 5.91
CA LEU A 118 -14.73 6.17 5.63
C LEU A 118 -14.70 5.94 4.12
N ILE A 119 -13.91 4.97 3.68
CA ILE A 119 -13.75 4.63 2.27
C ILE A 119 -14.00 3.15 2.05
N LYS A 120 -14.75 2.82 1.00
CA LYS A 120 -14.93 1.46 0.48
C LYS A 120 -14.53 1.42 -0.99
N ILE A 121 -13.60 0.52 -1.32
CA ILE A 121 -13.22 0.20 -2.69
C ILE A 121 -13.76 -1.18 -3.06
N GLN A 122 -14.61 -1.24 -4.08
CA GLN A 122 -15.04 -2.49 -4.69
C GLN A 122 -14.37 -2.63 -6.06
N ALA A 123 -13.55 -3.66 -6.23
CA ALA A 123 -12.93 -4.01 -7.50
C ALA A 123 -13.59 -5.26 -8.07
N ASN A 124 -14.13 -5.13 -9.27
CA ASN A 124 -14.67 -6.21 -10.08
C ASN A 124 -13.71 -6.47 -11.23
N ARG A 125 -13.32 -7.72 -11.40
CA ARG A 125 -12.47 -8.15 -12.51
C ARG A 125 -13.11 -9.35 -13.17
N GLU A 126 -13.35 -9.24 -14.47
CA GLU A 126 -13.81 -10.37 -15.27
C GLU A 126 -12.61 -10.99 -16.01
N ILE A 127 -12.41 -12.29 -15.83
CA ILE A 127 -11.38 -13.06 -16.55
C ILE A 127 -12.04 -14.28 -17.17
N LYS A 128 -12.09 -14.35 -18.50
CA LYS A 128 -12.66 -15.50 -19.24
C LYS A 128 -14.08 -15.86 -18.76
N GLY A 129 -14.93 -14.85 -18.51
CA GLY A 129 -16.31 -15.03 -18.03
C GLY A 129 -16.46 -15.29 -16.53
N VAL A 130 -15.36 -15.34 -15.77
CA VAL A 130 -15.41 -15.48 -14.30
C VAL A 130 -15.26 -14.11 -13.65
N LEU A 131 -16.28 -13.70 -12.90
CA LEU A 131 -16.29 -12.47 -12.11
C LEU A 131 -15.57 -12.70 -10.78
N HIS A 132 -14.50 -11.94 -10.56
CA HIS A 132 -13.81 -11.84 -9.28
C HIS A 132 -14.12 -10.48 -8.65
N GLN A 133 -14.72 -10.50 -7.46
CA GLN A 133 -15.02 -9.30 -6.70
C GLN A 133 -14.15 -9.24 -5.45
N GLN A 134 -13.51 -8.09 -5.21
CA GLN A 134 -12.77 -7.78 -3.99
C GLN A 134 -13.30 -6.49 -3.38
N THR A 135 -13.53 -6.49 -2.07
CA THR A 135 -13.92 -5.29 -1.33
C THR A 135 -12.84 -4.97 -0.30
N ARG A 136 -12.48 -3.69 -0.20
CA ARG A 136 -11.46 -3.17 0.71
C ARG A 136 -12.01 -1.94 1.41
N TYR A 137 -11.62 -1.77 2.66
CA TYR A 137 -12.06 -0.66 3.50
C TYR A 137 -10.84 0.15 3.94
N TYR A 138 -10.99 1.46 4.00
CA TYR A 138 -9.96 2.38 4.48
C TYR A 138 -10.57 3.48 5.33
N ILE A 139 -9.75 4.06 6.20
CA ILE A 139 -10.05 5.29 6.94
C ILE A 139 -9.04 6.37 6.58
N SER A 140 -9.46 7.62 6.64
CA SER A 140 -8.60 8.79 6.45
C SER A 140 -9.00 9.93 7.39
N ASP A 141 -8.03 10.74 7.79
CA ASP A 141 -8.25 12.01 8.49
C ASP A 141 -8.66 13.15 7.55
N GLU A 142 -8.40 13.01 6.25
CA GLU A 142 -8.79 14.03 5.29
C GLU A 142 -10.30 14.01 5.02
N GLU A 143 -10.89 15.19 4.81
CA GLU A 143 -12.31 15.39 4.47
C GLU A 143 -12.46 15.92 3.03
N VAL A 144 -11.91 15.19 2.07
CA VAL A 144 -12.01 15.54 0.63
C VAL A 144 -13.33 14.99 0.05
N PRO A 145 -14.26 15.82 -0.46
CA PRO A 145 -15.58 15.37 -0.93
C PRO A 145 -15.55 14.70 -2.33
N GLN A 146 -14.38 14.27 -2.82
CA GLN A 146 -14.20 13.64 -4.12
C GLN A 146 -13.72 12.18 -3.95
N PRO A 147 -14.57 11.16 -4.19
CA PRO A 147 -14.16 9.76 -4.05
C PRO A 147 -13.01 9.35 -5.02
N ALA A 148 -12.87 10.05 -6.15
CA ALA A 148 -11.77 9.85 -7.08
C ALA A 148 -10.39 10.07 -6.43
N TYR A 149 -10.29 10.99 -5.46
CA TYR A 149 -9.08 11.24 -4.70
C TYR A 149 -8.63 9.99 -3.93
N TYR A 150 -9.50 9.44 -3.10
CA TYR A 150 -9.19 8.22 -2.33
C TYR A 150 -9.00 6.98 -3.21
N ASN A 151 -9.71 6.90 -4.34
CA ASN A 151 -9.43 5.86 -5.33
C ASN A 151 -7.99 5.95 -5.83
N SER A 152 -7.47 7.16 -6.07
CA SER A 152 -6.09 7.36 -6.51
C SER A 152 -5.07 6.94 -5.43
N LEU A 153 -5.34 7.24 -4.15
CA LEU A 153 -4.51 6.80 -3.02
C LEU A 153 -4.50 5.29 -2.90
N ALA A 154 -5.67 4.65 -2.94
CA ALA A 154 -5.80 3.19 -2.91
C ALA A 154 -5.06 2.54 -4.10
N ARG A 155 -5.13 3.13 -5.29
CA ARG A 155 -4.39 2.66 -6.47
C ARG A 155 -2.88 2.81 -6.30
N GLY A 156 -2.41 3.93 -5.75
CA GLY A 156 -1.00 4.17 -5.48
C GLY A 156 -0.43 3.14 -4.50
N HIS A 157 -1.14 2.93 -3.39
CA HIS A 157 -0.80 1.90 -2.39
C HIS A 157 -0.70 0.51 -3.02
N TRP A 158 -1.73 0.09 -3.78
CA TRP A 158 -1.73 -1.18 -4.50
C TRP A 158 -0.63 -1.31 -5.55
N GLY A 159 -0.34 -0.23 -6.26
CA GLY A 159 0.73 -0.19 -7.26
C GLY A 159 2.09 -0.47 -6.64
N ILE A 160 2.37 0.08 -5.47
CA ILE A 160 3.62 -0.15 -4.74
C ILE A 160 3.70 -1.62 -4.28
N GLU A 161 2.68 -2.10 -3.58
CA GLU A 161 2.66 -3.47 -3.03
C GLU A 161 2.79 -4.51 -4.16
N ASN A 162 1.92 -4.45 -5.16
CA ASN A 162 1.90 -5.44 -6.24
C ASN A 162 3.15 -5.38 -7.11
N HIS A 163 3.65 -4.18 -7.46
CA HIS A 163 4.87 -4.06 -8.25
C HIS A 163 6.10 -4.54 -7.47
N LEU A 164 6.21 -4.17 -6.18
CA LEU A 164 7.32 -4.58 -5.34
C LEU A 164 7.34 -6.10 -5.16
N HIS A 165 6.25 -6.69 -4.66
CA HIS A 165 6.18 -8.13 -4.39
C HIS A 165 6.33 -8.96 -5.67
N TRP A 166 5.61 -8.62 -6.75
CA TRP A 166 5.74 -9.37 -8.00
C TRP A 166 7.17 -9.41 -8.51
N HIS A 167 7.89 -8.29 -8.44
CA HIS A 167 9.29 -8.26 -8.87
C HIS A 167 10.22 -9.02 -7.92
N LEU A 168 10.01 -8.93 -6.61
CA LEU A 168 10.79 -9.71 -5.64
C LEU A 168 10.60 -11.21 -5.88
N ASP A 169 9.36 -11.66 -6.05
CA ASP A 169 9.04 -13.08 -6.20
C ASP A 169 9.42 -13.61 -7.58
N VAL A 170 9.06 -12.90 -8.66
CA VAL A 170 9.24 -13.41 -10.03
C VAL A 170 10.57 -13.02 -10.65
N THR A 171 11.05 -11.80 -10.42
CA THR A 171 12.31 -11.32 -11.01
C THR A 171 13.51 -11.69 -10.15
N PHE A 172 13.40 -11.56 -8.83
CA PHE A 172 14.49 -11.87 -7.90
C PHE A 172 14.39 -13.27 -7.27
N LYS A 173 13.33 -14.02 -7.58
CA LYS A 173 13.12 -15.40 -7.09
C LYS A 173 13.26 -15.48 -5.58
N GLU A 174 12.65 -14.52 -4.89
CA GLU A 174 12.72 -14.43 -3.43
C GLU A 174 12.11 -15.67 -2.77
N ASP A 175 10.94 -16.14 -3.24
CA ASP A 175 10.28 -17.35 -2.76
C ASP A 175 11.09 -18.64 -2.97
N ASP A 176 11.86 -18.71 -4.06
CA ASP A 176 12.72 -19.88 -4.34
C ASP A 176 13.98 -19.89 -3.46
N CYS A 177 14.26 -18.80 -2.73
CA CYS A 177 15.47 -18.64 -1.95
C CYS A 177 15.43 -19.49 -0.66
N ARG A 178 16.34 -20.46 -0.55
CA ARG A 178 16.44 -21.36 0.61
C ARG A 178 17.34 -20.85 1.74
N ALA A 179 17.86 -19.63 1.65
CA ALA A 179 18.71 -19.06 2.69
C ALA A 179 17.85 -18.77 3.94
N ARG A 180 18.04 -19.53 5.02
CA ARG A 180 17.27 -19.44 6.27
C ARG A 180 18.11 -19.22 7.53
N VAL A 181 19.42 -19.05 7.40
CA VAL A 181 20.36 -19.02 8.54
C VAL A 181 20.77 -17.58 8.87
N GLY A 182 20.68 -17.21 10.15
CA GLY A 182 21.11 -15.91 10.67
C GLY A 182 20.44 -14.74 9.93
N ASN A 183 21.21 -13.67 9.66
CA ASN A 183 20.71 -12.48 8.95
C ASN A 183 20.57 -12.66 7.42
N ALA A 184 20.79 -13.86 6.87
CA ALA A 184 20.79 -14.07 5.42
C ALA A 184 19.46 -13.72 4.72
N PRO A 185 18.26 -14.10 5.24
CA PRO A 185 16.99 -13.73 4.62
C PRO A 185 16.80 -12.21 4.52
N LEU A 186 17.10 -11.50 5.61
CA LEU A 186 16.95 -10.05 5.71
C LEU A 186 17.94 -9.31 4.80
N ASN A 187 19.22 -9.71 4.82
CA ASN A 187 20.24 -9.10 3.99
C ASN A 187 19.91 -9.27 2.50
N LEU A 188 19.45 -10.45 2.10
CA LEU A 188 19.04 -10.71 0.72
C LEU A 188 17.80 -9.90 0.33
N SER A 189 16.77 -9.85 1.16
CA SER A 189 15.57 -9.04 0.87
C SER A 189 15.92 -7.55 0.74
N THR A 190 16.77 -7.03 1.63
CA THR A 190 17.23 -5.63 1.59
C THR A 190 18.01 -5.34 0.30
N MET A 191 18.98 -6.19 -0.04
CA MET A 191 19.77 -6.04 -1.28
C MET A 191 18.89 -6.14 -2.53
N ARG A 192 17.91 -7.04 -2.56
CA ARG A 192 16.96 -7.17 -3.67
C ARG A 192 16.08 -5.93 -3.83
N LYS A 193 15.54 -5.39 -2.73
CA LYS A 193 14.75 -4.15 -2.75
C LYS A 193 15.59 -2.97 -3.25
N PHE A 194 16.84 -2.85 -2.78
CA PHE A 194 17.76 -1.82 -3.25
C PHE A 194 18.08 -1.97 -4.75
N ALA A 195 18.40 -3.19 -5.20
CA ALA A 195 18.65 -3.48 -6.60
C ALA A 195 17.42 -3.18 -7.46
N LEU A 196 16.21 -3.57 -7.02
CA LEU A 196 14.96 -3.27 -7.71
C LEU A 196 14.75 -1.77 -7.83
N GLN A 197 14.97 -1.00 -6.76
CA GLN A 197 14.82 0.46 -6.79
C GLN A 197 15.78 1.10 -7.81
N LEU A 198 17.05 0.69 -7.83
CA LEU A 198 18.02 1.18 -8.81
C LEU A 198 17.61 0.82 -10.24
N LEU A 199 17.20 -0.43 -10.47
CA LEU A 199 16.80 -0.91 -11.78
C LEU A 199 15.51 -0.22 -12.26
N SER A 200 14.55 0.04 -11.38
CA SER A 200 13.29 0.73 -11.71
C SER A 200 13.48 2.18 -12.13
N ASN A 201 14.51 2.86 -11.58
CA ASN A 201 14.84 4.24 -11.92
C ASN A 201 15.54 4.41 -13.28
N MET A 202 15.91 3.33 -13.97
CA MET A 202 16.50 3.40 -15.30
C MET A 202 15.45 3.82 -16.35
N LYS A 203 15.81 4.79 -17.20
CA LYS A 203 14.93 5.35 -18.24
C LYS A 203 15.06 4.67 -19.62
N ASP A 204 15.54 3.43 -19.66
CA ASP A 204 15.66 2.67 -20.92
C ASP A 204 14.43 1.81 -21.23
N LYS A 205 14.36 1.26 -22.45
CA LYS A 205 13.24 0.42 -22.90
C LYS A 205 13.33 -1.04 -22.44
N HIS A 206 14.26 -1.39 -21.56
CA HIS A 206 14.43 -2.78 -21.13
C HIS A 206 13.50 -3.12 -19.97
N SER A 207 12.97 -4.35 -19.97
CA SER A 207 12.25 -4.90 -18.82
C SER A 207 13.21 -5.09 -17.64
N LEU A 208 12.69 -5.09 -16.41
CA LEU A 208 13.51 -5.24 -15.20
C LEU A 208 14.39 -6.50 -15.23
N LYS A 209 13.85 -7.64 -15.71
CA LYS A 209 14.62 -8.88 -15.93
C LYS A 209 15.78 -8.69 -16.91
N LYS A 210 15.56 -7.95 -18.00
CA LYS A 210 16.60 -7.66 -19.00
C LYS A 210 17.64 -6.66 -18.47
N ARG A 211 17.23 -5.67 -17.67
CA ARG A 211 18.15 -4.75 -16.99
C ARG A 211 19.06 -5.51 -16.02
N GLN A 212 18.50 -6.41 -15.21
CA GLN A 212 19.26 -7.26 -14.29
C GLN A 212 20.25 -8.16 -15.05
N TYR A 213 19.79 -8.86 -16.10
CA TYR A 213 20.66 -9.72 -16.91
C TYR A 213 21.79 -8.93 -17.58
N LYS A 214 21.48 -7.75 -18.13
CA LYS A 214 22.48 -6.90 -18.76
C LYS A 214 23.49 -6.37 -17.74
N ALA A 215 23.04 -5.96 -16.55
CA ALA A 215 23.94 -5.52 -15.49
C ALA A 215 24.91 -6.63 -15.07
N ALA A 216 24.48 -7.90 -15.07
CA ALA A 216 25.35 -9.03 -14.76
C ALA A 216 26.44 -9.30 -15.82
N LEU A 217 26.24 -8.84 -17.07
CA LEU A 217 27.16 -9.10 -18.18
C LEU A 217 27.98 -7.88 -18.61
N ASP A 218 27.50 -6.67 -18.35
CA ASP A 218 28.08 -5.42 -18.81
C ASP A 218 28.35 -4.49 -17.61
N ILE A 219 29.64 -4.40 -17.24
CA ILE A 219 30.12 -3.55 -16.15
C ILE A 219 29.81 -2.07 -16.43
N GLY A 220 29.88 -1.62 -17.69
CA GLY A 220 29.56 -0.24 -18.06
C GLY A 220 28.08 0.08 -17.81
N TYR A 221 27.20 -0.86 -18.15
CA TYR A 221 25.78 -0.75 -17.84
C TYR A 221 25.48 -0.84 -16.34
N MET A 222 26.18 -1.71 -15.59
CA MET A 222 26.08 -1.77 -14.13
C MET A 222 26.48 -0.45 -13.46
N LYS A 223 27.61 0.14 -13.86
CA LYS A 223 28.05 1.46 -13.37
C LYS A 223 27.02 2.55 -13.63
N LYS A 224 26.43 2.55 -14.83
CA LYS A 224 25.33 3.47 -15.17
C LYS A 224 24.12 3.35 -14.24
N ILE A 225 23.75 2.13 -13.84
CA ILE A 225 22.68 1.89 -12.87
C ILE A 225 23.06 2.43 -11.48
N LEU A 226 24.30 2.19 -11.05
CA LEU A 226 24.82 2.61 -9.76
C LEU A 226 25.12 4.11 -9.66
N LYS A 227 25.05 4.84 -10.79
CA LYS A 227 25.46 6.25 -10.90
C LYS A 227 26.93 6.48 -10.46
N PHE A 228 27.78 5.52 -10.79
CA PHE A 228 29.23 5.50 -10.53
C PHE A 228 30.04 5.63 -11.82
#